data_AF-A0A1C7N5Z4-F1
#
_entry.id   AF-A0A1C7N5Z4-F1
#
_cell.length_a   1.000
_cell.length_b   1.000
_cell.length_c   1.000
_cell.angle_alpha   90.00
_cell.angle_beta   90.00
_cell.angle_gamma   90.00
#
_symmetry.space_group_name_H-M   'P 1'
#
loop_
_entity.id
_entity.type
_entity.pdbx_description
1 polymer ?
#
loop_
_entity_poly.entity_id
_entity_poly.type
_entity_poly.pdbx_seq_one_letter_code
_entity_poly.pdbx_strand_id
1 'polypeptide(L)'
;MSSIFPRIRPLTKQNNWVYHSMIKRTAFNDASRPFPPPQPTRPIDMLEDNKKPSGMSPTLDAVAGDAVNHMKVNGTQFKRSHHFDTYELLNHLESQGGFTRRQAEVIMKGIKFRLRECTSSVRQQLLMSSDLENESYLFKAALSELRTEVQVMRKNDMQTLQTDLSVLTREVDGLEQQLNEGVADMKNEIQMDMNNCKNETREDQKDMELKIQEVNNKFTIRLGDIRTELEAVRWETIWKGLAGIAAAGIAITSLGYLLTKYSARKAEMLRLEKDKRKKQLREDAHQAGAVDMEVIY
;
A
#
# COMPACT_ATOMS: atom_id res chain seq x y z
N MET A 1 62.70 -6.04 -22.20
CA MET A 1 61.36 -5.45 -22.42
C MET A 1 60.39 -6.23 -21.54
N SER A 2 60.22 -5.85 -20.27
CA SER A 2 59.24 -4.88 -19.77
C SER A 2 57.79 -5.30 -20.02
N SER A 3 57.13 -5.88 -19.00
CA SER A 3 55.71 -5.66 -18.64
C SER A 3 55.35 -6.59 -17.47
N ILE A 4 55.35 -6.12 -16.22
CA ILE A 4 54.17 -5.55 -15.52
C ILE A 4 53.16 -6.64 -15.14
N PHE A 5 53.27 -7.15 -13.91
CA PHE A 5 52.15 -7.66 -13.11
C PHE A 5 52.48 -7.45 -11.62
N PRO A 6 51.71 -6.65 -10.87
CA PRO A 6 52.01 -6.38 -9.47
C PRO A 6 51.50 -7.50 -8.55
N ARG A 7 52.42 -7.91 -7.68
CA ARG A 7 52.26 -8.80 -6.54
C ARG A 7 51.25 -8.21 -5.54
N ILE A 8 50.20 -8.99 -5.25
CA ILE A 8 49.16 -8.69 -4.26
C ILE A 8 49.80 -8.55 -2.87
N ARG A 9 49.66 -7.37 -2.25
CA ARG A 9 49.99 -7.12 -0.83
C ARG A 9 48.79 -7.47 0.04
N PRO A 10 48.93 -8.26 1.12
CA PRO A 10 47.92 -8.29 2.17
C PRO A 10 48.06 -7.02 3.04
N LEU A 11 46.99 -6.22 3.09
CA LEU A 11 46.84 -5.12 4.03
C LEU A 11 46.51 -5.70 5.42
N THR A 12 47.48 -5.70 6.31
CA THR A 12 47.27 -5.90 7.75
C THR A 12 46.57 -4.66 8.31
N LYS A 13 45.23 -4.70 8.43
CA LYS A 13 44.48 -3.72 9.23
C LYS A 13 44.68 -4.07 10.71
N GLN A 14 45.50 -3.26 11.37
CA GLN A 14 45.66 -3.21 12.81
C GLN A 14 44.37 -2.61 13.41
N ASN A 15 43.44 -3.48 13.81
CA ASN A 15 42.24 -3.09 14.54
C ASN A 15 42.61 -2.78 15.99
N ASN A 16 42.78 -1.50 16.31
CA ASN A 16 42.92 -1.04 17.69
C ASN A 16 41.56 -0.55 18.19
N TRP A 17 40.77 -1.43 18.79
CA TRP A 17 39.57 -1.05 19.54
C TRP A 17 39.90 -1.10 21.03
N VAL A 18 40.04 0.08 21.63
CA VAL A 18 40.13 0.27 23.07
C VAL A 18 38.77 -0.08 23.68
N TYR A 19 38.71 -1.15 24.47
CA TYR A 19 37.54 -1.49 25.28
C TYR A 19 37.39 -0.44 26.40
N HIS A 20 36.35 0.38 26.32
CA HIS A 20 35.81 1.06 27.50
C HIS A 20 34.58 0.29 27.98
N SER A 21 34.68 -0.21 29.20
CA SER A 21 33.67 -0.94 29.94
C SER A 21 32.36 -0.17 30.06
N MET A 22 31.30 -0.64 29.39
CA MET A 22 29.93 -0.20 29.67
C MET A 22 29.39 -0.95 30.88
N ILE A 23 29.02 -0.17 31.90
CA ILE A 23 28.26 -0.59 33.08
C ILE A 23 26.93 -1.16 32.61
N LYS A 24 26.70 -2.46 32.86
CA LYS A 24 25.38 -3.09 32.73
C LYS A 24 24.44 -2.49 33.77
N ARG A 25 23.51 -1.64 33.34
CA ARG A 25 22.27 -1.40 34.08
C ARG A 25 21.17 -2.26 33.48
N THR A 26 20.88 -3.36 34.16
CA THR A 26 19.66 -4.12 34.02
C THR A 26 18.48 -3.25 34.49
N ALA A 27 17.63 -2.83 33.57
CA ALA A 27 16.28 -2.39 33.88
C ALA A 27 15.34 -3.16 32.98
N PHE A 28 14.56 -4.02 33.62
CA PHE A 28 13.52 -4.83 33.03
C PHE A 28 12.51 -3.95 32.27
N ASN A 29 12.11 -4.45 31.09
CA ASN A 29 10.89 -4.08 30.39
C ASN A 29 9.69 -4.10 31.36
N ASP A 30 9.12 -2.94 31.64
CA ASP A 30 7.73 -2.79 32.14
C ASP A 30 6.98 -1.97 31.08
N ALA A 31 6.54 -2.64 30.02
CA ALA A 31 5.85 -2.06 28.87
C ALA A 31 4.34 -1.83 29.11
N SER A 32 3.93 -1.62 30.36
CA SER A 32 2.52 -1.55 30.78
C SER A 32 2.11 -0.22 31.40
N ARG A 33 3.00 0.79 31.43
CA ARG A 33 2.67 2.10 31.98
C ARG A 33 2.41 3.10 30.85
N PRO A 34 1.19 3.66 30.74
CA PRO A 34 0.96 4.75 29.80
C PRO A 34 1.88 5.90 30.18
N PHE A 35 2.63 6.41 29.20
CA PHE A 35 3.38 7.65 29.36
C PHE A 35 2.44 8.72 29.92
N PRO A 36 2.87 9.51 30.94
CA PRO A 36 2.05 10.64 31.36
C PRO A 36 1.82 11.54 30.14
N PRO A 37 0.58 11.99 29.88
CA PRO A 37 0.30 12.88 28.77
C PRO A 37 1.22 14.11 28.89
N PRO A 38 1.68 14.69 27.76
CA PRO A 38 2.40 15.95 27.81
C PRO A 38 1.56 16.93 28.63
N GLN A 39 2.14 17.45 29.72
CA GLN A 39 1.44 18.40 30.56
C GLN A 39 0.90 19.52 29.66
N PRO A 40 -0.40 19.84 29.73
CA PRO A 40 -0.93 20.97 28.98
C PRO A 40 -0.13 22.18 29.42
N THR A 41 0.66 22.71 28.48
CA THR A 41 1.34 23.98 28.69
C THR A 41 0.21 24.96 28.93
N ARG A 42 0.12 25.44 30.17
CA ARG A 42 -0.92 26.33 30.65
C ARG A 42 -1.22 27.36 29.55
N PRO A 43 -2.47 27.55 29.11
CA PRO A 43 -2.81 28.64 28.21
C PRO A 43 -2.26 29.91 28.85
N ILE A 44 -1.32 30.57 28.17
CA ILE A 44 -1.04 31.96 28.49
C ILE A 44 -2.35 32.65 28.15
N ASP A 45 -3.05 33.13 29.18
CA ASP A 45 -4.26 33.92 29.03
C ASP A 45 -4.03 34.90 27.89
N MET A 46 -4.82 34.72 26.83
CA MET A 46 -5.02 35.70 25.77
C MET A 46 -5.74 36.88 26.42
N LEU A 47 -5.00 37.66 27.20
CA LEU A 47 -5.40 39.01 27.50
C LEU A 47 -5.26 39.78 26.19
N GLU A 48 -6.40 39.89 25.49
CA GLU A 48 -6.67 40.96 24.54
C GLU A 48 -6.42 42.30 25.24
N ASP A 49 -5.17 42.73 25.29
CA ASP A 49 -4.85 44.11 25.59
C ASP A 49 -4.74 44.82 24.23
N ASN A 50 -5.87 45.42 23.85
CA ASN A 50 -6.01 46.31 22.72
C ASN A 50 -5.13 47.55 22.97
N LYS A 51 -3.83 47.42 22.66
CA LYS A 51 -2.89 48.53 22.70
C LYS A 51 -2.24 48.66 21.33
N LYS A 52 -2.52 49.81 20.72
CA LYS A 52 -1.93 50.38 19.50
C LYS A 52 -0.50 49.90 19.23
N PRO A 53 -0.09 49.78 17.95
CA PRO A 53 1.27 49.40 17.59
C PRO A 53 2.22 50.47 18.12
N SER A 54 2.80 50.20 19.29
CA SER A 54 3.79 51.06 19.92
C SER A 54 5.14 50.46 19.57
N GLY A 55 5.94 51.27 18.89
CA GLY A 55 7.32 50.93 18.57
C GLY A 55 8.10 50.60 19.84
N MET A 56 9.03 49.65 19.67
CA MET A 56 10.22 49.43 20.48
C MET A 56 10.06 49.44 22.02
N SER A 57 10.08 48.22 22.57
CA SER A 57 10.60 47.84 23.91
C SER A 57 10.25 48.69 25.14
N PRO A 58 9.24 48.29 25.95
CA PRO A 58 8.96 48.90 27.26
C PRO A 58 10.04 48.59 28.32
N THR A 59 11.03 47.75 28.00
CA THR A 59 12.13 47.36 28.90
C THR A 59 13.29 48.36 28.88
N LEU A 60 13.49 49.10 27.78
CA LEU A 60 14.49 50.17 27.73
C LEU A 60 14.04 51.37 28.57
N ASP A 61 12.75 51.71 28.53
CA ASP A 61 12.18 52.80 29.34
C ASP A 61 12.14 52.47 30.84
N ALA A 62 11.91 51.20 31.22
CA ALA A 62 11.94 50.79 32.62
C ALA A 62 13.35 50.82 33.23
N VAL A 63 14.39 50.52 32.44
CA VAL A 63 15.79 50.63 32.86
C VAL A 63 16.27 52.09 32.85
N ALA A 64 15.79 52.91 31.90
CA ALA A 64 16.06 54.34 31.89
C ALA A 64 15.40 55.08 33.07
N GLY A 65 14.20 54.65 33.49
CA GLY A 65 13.49 55.21 34.65
C GLY A 65 14.21 54.99 35.98
N ASP A 66 14.94 53.87 36.12
CA ASP A 66 15.73 53.57 37.32
C ASP A 66 17.08 54.34 37.34
N ALA A 67 17.62 54.67 36.16
CA ALA A 67 18.82 55.47 36.00
C ALA A 67 18.63 56.95 36.40
N VAL A 68 17.46 57.53 36.11
CA VAL A 68 17.17 58.94 36.43
C VAL A 68 16.98 59.17 37.93
N ASN A 69 16.49 58.17 38.67
CA ASN A 69 16.31 58.29 40.12
C ASN A 69 17.62 58.13 40.91
N HIS A 70 18.61 57.41 40.37
CA HIS A 70 19.92 57.25 41.03
C HIS A 70 20.88 58.43 40.83
N MET A 71 20.64 59.31 39.84
CA MET A 71 21.47 60.51 39.58
C MET A 71 21.25 61.64 40.63
N LYS A 72 20.24 61.54 41.50
CA LYS A 72 19.84 62.65 42.40
C LYS A 72 20.39 62.59 43.83
N VAL A 73 21.20 61.59 44.18
CA VAL A 73 21.72 61.46 45.55
C VAL A 73 23.25 61.41 45.51
N ASN A 74 23.85 62.58 45.72
CA ASN A 74 25.22 62.85 46.17
C ASN A 74 26.00 63.81 45.27
N GLY A 75 25.45 65.01 45.10
CA GLY A 75 26.28 66.22 45.03
C GLY A 75 26.95 66.47 46.38
N THR A 76 27.81 65.57 46.86
CA THR A 76 28.70 65.89 47.98
C THR A 76 29.73 66.87 47.44
N GLN A 77 29.50 68.14 47.73
CA GLN A 77 30.52 69.18 47.59
C GLN A 77 31.82 68.61 48.18
N PHE A 78 32.86 68.46 47.35
CA PHE A 78 34.19 68.09 47.80
C PHE A 78 34.70 69.17 48.75
N LYS A 79 34.34 69.07 50.04
CA LYS A 79 35.09 69.73 51.10
C LYS A 79 36.51 69.23 50.95
N ARG A 80 37.43 70.11 50.58
CA ARG A 80 38.86 69.80 50.48
C ARG A 80 39.35 69.40 51.87
N SER A 81 39.21 68.12 52.18
CA SER A 81 39.74 67.55 53.41
C SER A 81 41.26 67.63 53.32
N HIS A 82 41.88 68.38 54.23
CA HIS A 82 43.32 68.38 54.35
C HIS A 82 43.72 67.04 54.98
N HIS A 83 44.05 66.07 54.14
CA HIS A 83 44.45 64.73 54.57
C HIS A 83 45.80 64.69 55.33
N PHE A 84 46.52 65.81 55.37
CA PHE A 84 47.81 65.91 56.03
C PHE A 84 48.04 67.31 56.61
N ASP A 85 47.92 67.43 57.93
CA ASP A 85 48.28 68.65 58.65
C ASP A 85 49.80 68.71 58.81
N THR A 86 50.38 69.71 58.14
CA THR A 86 51.83 69.91 58.07
C THR A 86 52.33 70.64 59.34
N TYR A 87 51.48 71.41 60.01
CA TYR A 87 51.83 72.25 61.16
C TYR A 87 51.78 71.47 62.47
N GLU A 88 50.75 70.65 62.66
CA GLU A 88 50.62 69.78 63.84
C GLU A 88 51.79 68.79 63.95
N LEU A 89 52.13 68.14 62.83
CA LEU A 89 53.26 67.21 62.78
C LEU A 89 54.59 67.90 63.11
N LEU A 90 54.80 69.12 62.63
CA LEU A 90 56.00 69.89 62.89
C LEU A 90 56.12 70.22 64.39
N ASN A 91 55.04 70.72 65.00
CA ASN A 91 55.01 71.04 66.43
C ASN A 91 55.19 69.79 67.30
N HIS A 92 54.66 68.65 66.89
CA HIS A 92 54.83 67.38 67.61
C HIS A 92 56.28 66.88 67.57
N LEU A 93 56.94 66.99 66.41
CA LEU A 93 58.36 66.63 66.25
C LEU A 93 59.30 67.56 67.02
N GLU A 94 58.96 68.85 67.11
CA GLU A 94 59.71 69.85 67.89
C GLU A 94 59.52 69.67 69.41
N SER A 95 58.29 69.47 69.87
CA SER A 95 57.95 69.44 71.31
C SER A 95 58.19 68.09 71.99
N GLN A 96 57.88 66.98 71.33
CA GLN A 96 57.97 65.64 71.92
C GLN A 96 59.14 64.82 71.37
N GLY A 97 59.56 65.09 70.13
CA GLY A 97 60.62 64.34 69.46
C GLY A 97 62.04 64.87 69.69
N GLY A 98 62.20 66.07 70.27
CA GLY A 98 63.51 66.69 70.52
C GLY A 98 64.28 67.06 69.23
N PHE A 99 63.61 67.11 68.08
CA PHE A 99 64.24 67.44 66.81
C PHE A 99 64.36 68.95 66.62
N THR A 100 65.44 69.40 65.99
CA THR A 100 65.55 70.81 65.58
C THR A 100 64.54 71.12 64.48
N ARG A 101 64.06 72.36 64.41
CA ARG A 101 63.07 72.80 63.40
C ARG A 101 63.42 72.41 61.96
N ARG A 102 64.70 72.50 61.61
CA ARG A 102 65.21 72.11 60.28
C ARG A 102 65.11 70.60 60.03
N GLN A 103 65.38 69.77 61.04
CA GLN A 103 65.26 68.31 60.93
C GLN A 103 63.78 67.88 60.88
N ALA A 104 62.94 68.46 61.72
CA ALA A 104 61.50 68.23 61.71
C ALA A 104 60.87 68.59 60.35
N GLU A 105 61.28 69.70 59.74
CA GLU A 105 60.81 70.13 58.42
C GLU A 105 61.21 69.13 57.30
N VAL A 106 62.42 68.57 57.34
CA VAL A 106 62.87 67.57 56.36
C VAL A 106 62.08 66.28 56.50
N ILE A 107 61.86 65.80 57.73
CA ILE A 107 61.07 64.59 58.00
C ILE A 107 59.62 64.77 57.54
N MET A 108 59.02 65.92 57.88
CA MET A 108 57.67 66.29 57.47
C MET A 108 57.54 66.37 55.93
N LYS A 109 58.52 66.96 55.23
CA LYS A 109 58.57 66.96 53.76
C LYS A 109 58.65 65.54 53.19
N GLY A 110 59.46 64.66 53.79
CA GLY A 110 59.59 63.26 53.41
C GLY A 110 58.29 62.47 53.57
N ILE A 111 57.63 62.59 54.73
CA ILE A 111 56.34 61.94 54.99
C ILE A 111 55.26 62.45 54.04
N LYS A 112 55.18 63.77 53.83
CA LYS A 112 54.25 64.38 52.88
C LYS A 112 54.45 63.86 51.45
N PHE A 113 55.70 63.66 51.04
CA PHE A 113 56.03 63.11 49.73
C PHE A 113 55.58 61.65 49.60
N ARG A 114 55.95 60.78 50.56
CA ARG A 114 55.56 59.36 50.55
C ARG A 114 54.05 59.16 50.64
N LEU A 115 53.36 59.99 51.42
CA LEU A 115 51.90 59.96 51.51
C LEU A 115 51.24 60.33 50.17
N ARG A 116 51.75 61.35 49.47
CA ARG A 116 51.27 61.73 48.14
C ARG A 116 51.50 60.64 47.10
N GLU A 117 52.69 60.04 47.11
CA GLU A 117 53.04 58.93 46.22
C GLU A 117 52.12 57.73 46.45
N CYS A 118 51.95 57.31 47.71
CA CYS A 118 51.05 56.21 48.08
C CYS A 118 49.59 56.52 47.68
N THR A 119 49.11 57.73 47.97
CA THR A 119 47.75 58.15 47.61
C THR A 119 47.55 58.17 46.09
N SER A 120 48.55 58.58 45.32
CA SER A 120 48.50 58.57 43.86
C SER A 120 48.46 57.15 43.31
N SER A 121 49.30 56.25 43.85
CA SER A 121 49.32 54.84 43.48
C SER A 121 48.00 54.13 43.79
N VAL A 122 47.44 54.36 44.98
CA VAL A 122 46.13 53.82 45.38
C VAL A 122 45.01 54.37 44.51
N ARG A 123 45.04 55.66 44.14
CA ARG A 123 44.06 56.23 43.19
C ARG A 123 44.16 55.64 41.79
N GLN A 124 45.32 55.15 41.35
CA GLN A 124 45.46 54.47 40.06
C GLN A 124 44.93 53.03 40.10
N GLN A 125 44.94 52.39 41.28
CA GLN A 125 44.44 51.03 41.47
C GLN A 125 42.96 50.96 41.84
N LEU A 126 42.43 52.02 42.46
CA LEU A 126 41.01 52.15 42.76
C LEU A 126 40.28 52.68 41.53
N LEU A 127 39.37 51.87 40.99
CA LEU A 127 38.39 52.35 40.02
C LEU A 127 37.51 53.41 40.68
N MET A 128 37.27 54.51 39.97
CA MET A 128 36.31 55.49 40.45
C MET A 128 34.92 54.84 40.48
N SER A 129 34.11 55.20 41.48
CA SER A 129 32.72 54.71 41.56
C SER A 129 31.93 55.00 40.28
N SER A 130 32.26 56.09 39.58
CA SER A 130 31.69 56.43 38.26
C SER A 130 32.01 55.41 37.17
N ASP A 131 33.24 54.87 37.14
CA ASP A 131 33.67 53.92 36.12
C ASP A 131 32.99 52.57 36.35
N LEU A 132 32.90 52.15 37.63
CA LEU A 132 32.18 50.94 38.01
C LEU A 132 30.67 51.04 37.67
N GLU A 133 30.06 52.20 37.92
CA GLU A 133 28.66 52.45 37.56
C GLU A 133 28.47 52.39 36.05
N ASN A 134 29.33 53.03 35.26
CA ASN A 134 29.27 53.00 33.80
C ASN A 134 29.39 51.57 33.22
N GLU A 135 30.36 50.79 33.69
CA GLU A 135 30.50 49.38 33.28
C GLU A 135 29.28 48.53 33.69
N SER A 136 28.71 48.80 34.87
CA SER A 136 27.46 48.15 35.30
C SER A 136 26.29 48.50 34.38
N TYR A 137 26.19 49.75 33.91
CA TYR A 137 25.17 50.17 32.93
C TYR A 137 25.34 49.44 31.60
N LEU A 138 26.55 49.38 31.05
CA LEU A 138 26.82 48.67 29.79
C LEU A 138 26.50 47.18 29.90
N PHE A 139 26.87 46.55 31.02
CA PHE A 139 26.55 45.15 31.28
C PHE A 139 25.05 44.90 31.37
N LYS A 140 24.30 45.77 32.09
CA LYS A 140 22.84 45.69 32.18
C LYS A 140 22.17 45.89 30.82
N ALA A 141 22.69 46.81 30.00
CA ALA A 141 22.19 47.03 28.64
C ALA A 141 22.39 45.78 27.77
N ALA A 142 23.59 45.20 27.78
CA ALA A 142 23.89 43.97 27.04
C ALA A 142 23.05 42.77 27.51
N LEU A 143 22.80 42.64 28.82
CA LEU A 143 21.90 41.60 29.35
C LEU A 143 20.44 41.81 28.92
N SER A 144 19.98 43.05 28.86
CA SER A 144 18.64 43.39 28.36
C SER A 144 18.50 43.02 26.88
N GLU A 145 19.51 43.35 26.07
CA GLU A 145 19.59 43.00 24.65
C GLU A 145 19.58 41.49 24.43
N LEU A 146 20.46 40.74 25.12
CA LEU A 146 20.49 39.28 25.07
C LEU A 146 19.14 38.67 25.46
N ARG A 147 18.48 39.21 26.50
CA ARG A 147 17.17 38.73 26.93
C ARG A 147 16.12 38.93 25.83
N THR A 148 16.11 40.10 25.20
CA THR A 148 15.18 40.37 24.10
C THR A 148 15.47 39.51 22.88
N GLU A 149 16.75 39.29 22.55
CA GLU A 149 17.16 38.44 21.44
C GLU A 149 16.72 37.00 21.66
N VAL A 150 16.99 36.43 22.85
CA VAL A 150 16.53 35.08 23.23
C VAL A 150 15.01 34.99 23.21
N GLN A 151 14.30 36.02 23.65
CA GLN A 151 12.84 36.03 23.62
C GLN A 151 12.30 36.07 22.19
N VAL A 152 12.91 36.85 21.29
CA VAL A 152 12.56 36.90 19.88
C VAL A 152 12.86 35.57 19.19
N MET A 153 14.04 35.00 19.44
CA MET A 153 14.45 33.68 18.92
C MET A 153 13.42 32.61 19.33
N ARG A 154 13.07 32.52 20.61
CA ARG A 154 12.05 31.56 21.09
C ARG A 154 10.69 31.75 20.45
N LYS A 155 10.27 32.99 20.19
CA LYS A 155 9.01 33.27 19.50
C LYS A 155 9.07 32.83 18.03
N ASN A 156 10.20 33.06 17.37
CA ASN A 156 10.42 32.62 15.99
C ASN A 156 10.44 31.09 15.89
N ASP A 157 11.15 30.41 16.80
CA ASP A 157 11.19 28.94 16.87
C ASP A 157 9.78 28.37 17.09
N MET A 158 9.02 28.96 18.01
CA MET A 158 7.63 28.55 18.26
C MET A 158 6.74 28.75 17.02
N GLN A 159 6.87 29.87 16.32
CA GLN A 159 6.13 30.13 15.09
C GLN A 159 6.49 29.10 14.00
N THR A 160 7.77 28.79 13.85
CA THR A 160 8.26 27.78 12.90
C THR A 160 7.72 26.39 13.24
N LEU A 161 7.77 26.00 14.51
CA LEU A 161 7.19 24.72 14.96
C LEU A 161 5.68 24.65 14.73
N GLN A 162 4.95 25.76 14.93
CA GLN A 162 3.52 25.83 14.65
C GLN A 162 3.23 25.69 13.15
N THR A 163 4.02 26.31 12.28
CA THR A 163 3.87 26.16 10.83
C THR A 163 4.17 24.73 10.39
N ASP A 164 5.24 24.13 10.91
CA ASP A 164 5.62 22.75 10.59
C ASP A 164 4.55 21.76 11.06
N LEU A 165 4.01 21.95 12.27
CA LEU A 165 2.91 21.15 12.78
C LEU A 165 1.66 21.29 11.89
N SER A 166 1.31 22.51 11.47
CA SER A 166 0.18 22.73 10.58
C SER A 166 0.36 22.06 9.21
N VAL A 167 1.58 22.06 8.67
CA VAL A 167 1.91 21.36 7.42
C VAL A 167 1.78 19.85 7.61
N LEU A 168 2.37 19.31 8.68
CA LEU A 168 2.33 17.88 8.98
C LEU A 168 0.89 17.39 9.19
N THR A 169 0.04 18.14 9.91
CA THR A 169 -1.38 17.81 10.05
C THR A 169 -2.08 17.76 8.69
N ARG A 170 -1.85 18.75 7.82
CA ARG A 170 -2.43 18.75 6.48
C ARG A 170 -1.96 17.57 5.63
N GLU A 171 -0.70 17.16 5.77
CA GLU A 171 -0.15 15.99 5.07
C GLU A 171 -0.76 14.69 5.59
N VAL A 172 -0.94 14.55 6.90
CA VAL A 172 -1.62 13.40 7.50
C VAL A 172 -3.07 13.31 7.04
N ASP A 173 -3.82 14.41 7.09
CA ASP A 173 -5.21 14.46 6.61
C ASP A 173 -5.30 14.11 5.11
N GLY A 174 -4.34 14.61 4.32
CA GLY A 174 -4.24 14.29 2.89
C GLY A 174 -3.95 12.81 2.63
N LEU A 175 -3.05 12.20 3.40
CA LEU A 175 -2.76 10.78 3.32
C LEU A 175 -3.94 9.92 3.75
N GLU A 176 -4.66 10.31 4.80
CA GLU A 176 -5.88 9.64 5.25
C GLU A 176 -6.96 9.67 4.18
N GLN A 177 -7.16 10.82 3.54
CA GLN A 177 -8.11 10.95 2.44
C GLN A 177 -7.71 10.04 1.25
N GLN A 178 -6.46 10.09 0.81
CA GLN A 178 -5.97 9.25 -0.29
C GLN A 178 -6.09 7.75 0.02
N LEU A 179 -5.82 7.35 1.27
CA LEU A 179 -5.98 5.96 1.70
C LEU A 179 -7.45 5.55 1.65
N ASN A 180 -8.36 6.37 2.16
CA ASN A 180 -9.79 6.08 2.15
C ASN A 180 -10.36 6.01 0.73
N GLU A 181 -9.94 6.92 -0.15
CA GLU A 181 -10.25 6.87 -1.58
C GLU A 181 -9.73 5.59 -2.22
N GLY A 182 -8.45 5.26 -2.00
CA GLY A 182 -7.85 4.03 -2.53
C GLY A 182 -8.54 2.75 -2.04
N VAL A 183 -8.96 2.71 -0.78
CA VAL A 183 -9.75 1.58 -0.23
C VAL A 183 -11.15 1.52 -0.84
N ALA A 184 -11.81 2.66 -1.04
CA ALA A 184 -13.12 2.73 -1.67
C ALA A 184 -13.06 2.28 -3.14
N ASP A 185 -12.04 2.73 -3.87
CA ASP A 185 -11.81 2.35 -5.27
C ASP A 185 -11.52 0.86 -5.39
N MET A 186 -10.62 0.31 -4.57
CA MET A 186 -10.33 -1.12 -4.55
C MET A 186 -11.58 -1.96 -4.21
N LYS A 187 -12.40 -1.48 -3.28
CA LYS A 187 -13.68 -2.14 -2.95
C LYS A 187 -14.64 -2.12 -4.15
N ASN A 188 -14.73 -1.00 -4.86
CA ASN A 188 -15.57 -0.89 -6.05
C ASN A 188 -15.05 -1.78 -7.19
N GLU A 189 -13.74 -1.85 -7.38
CA GLU A 189 -13.08 -2.73 -8.36
C GLU A 189 -13.37 -4.20 -8.05
N ILE A 190 -13.17 -4.64 -6.81
CA ILE A 190 -13.50 -6.01 -6.38
C ILE A 190 -14.98 -6.32 -6.59
N GLN A 191 -15.88 -5.37 -6.29
CA GLN A 191 -17.31 -5.55 -6.53
C GLN A 191 -17.64 -5.66 -8.03
N MET A 192 -16.99 -4.84 -8.86
CA MET A 192 -17.14 -4.89 -10.31
C MET A 192 -16.66 -6.24 -10.85
N ASP A 193 -15.47 -6.70 -10.44
CA ASP A 193 -14.91 -7.99 -10.84
C ASP A 193 -15.79 -9.16 -10.39
N MET A 194 -16.30 -9.11 -9.16
CA MET A 194 -17.22 -10.12 -8.67
C MET A 194 -18.52 -10.14 -9.47
N ASN A 195 -19.05 -8.98 -9.84
CA ASN A 195 -20.22 -8.87 -10.69
C ASN A 195 -19.95 -9.38 -12.11
N ASN A 196 -18.77 -9.10 -12.67
CA ASN A 196 -18.32 -9.59 -13.97
C ASN A 196 -18.20 -11.11 -13.96
N CYS A 197 -17.50 -11.71 -13.00
CA CYS A 197 -17.40 -13.17 -12.84
C CYS A 197 -18.78 -13.82 -12.69
N LYS A 198 -19.69 -13.18 -11.95
CA LYS A 198 -21.07 -13.67 -11.79
C LYS A 198 -21.86 -13.56 -13.09
N ASN A 199 -21.64 -12.52 -13.89
CA ASN A 199 -22.26 -12.36 -15.19
C ASN A 199 -21.71 -13.39 -16.19
N GLU A 200 -20.40 -13.54 -16.28
CA GLU A 200 -19.72 -14.53 -17.11
C GLU A 200 -20.20 -15.95 -16.78
N THR A 201 -20.23 -16.33 -15.50
CA THR A 201 -20.77 -17.64 -15.08
C THR A 201 -22.22 -17.84 -15.52
N ARG A 202 -23.06 -16.79 -15.49
CA ARG A 202 -24.45 -16.86 -15.95
C ARG A 202 -24.56 -16.93 -17.47
N GLU A 203 -23.69 -16.25 -18.19
CA GLU A 203 -23.59 -16.34 -19.65
C GLU A 203 -23.17 -17.74 -20.07
N ASP A 204 -22.15 -18.31 -19.45
CA ASP A 204 -21.74 -19.70 -19.65
C ASP A 204 -22.85 -20.70 -19.35
N GLN A 205 -23.60 -20.47 -18.26
CA GLN A 205 -24.75 -21.30 -17.92
C GLN A 205 -25.85 -21.22 -18.99
N LYS A 206 -26.13 -20.01 -19.52
CA LYS A 206 -27.10 -19.82 -20.62
C LYS A 206 -26.62 -20.47 -21.91
N ASP A 207 -25.33 -20.36 -22.23
CA ASP A 207 -24.73 -21.00 -23.41
C ASP A 207 -24.84 -22.53 -23.31
N MET A 208 -24.57 -23.10 -22.14
CA MET A 208 -24.78 -24.53 -21.89
C MET A 208 -26.25 -24.94 -22.06
N GLU A 209 -27.19 -24.16 -21.53
CA GLU A 209 -28.63 -24.39 -21.70
C GLU A 209 -29.04 -24.36 -23.19
N LEU A 210 -28.52 -23.41 -23.96
CA LEU A 210 -28.76 -23.34 -25.41
C LEU A 210 -28.20 -24.57 -26.13
N LYS A 211 -26.99 -25.02 -25.78
CA LYS A 211 -26.40 -26.25 -26.33
C LYS A 211 -27.24 -27.48 -25.99
N ILE A 212 -27.75 -27.58 -24.77
CA ILE A 212 -28.65 -28.66 -24.35
C ILE A 212 -29.91 -28.65 -25.20
N GLN A 213 -30.53 -27.49 -25.40
CA GLN A 213 -31.72 -27.34 -26.22
C GLN A 213 -31.46 -27.68 -27.70
N GLU A 214 -30.33 -27.26 -28.25
CA GLU A 214 -29.91 -27.61 -29.61
C GLU A 214 -29.75 -29.14 -29.76
N VAL A 215 -29.08 -29.79 -28.82
CA VAL A 215 -28.90 -31.25 -28.83
C VAL A 215 -30.25 -31.96 -28.69
N ASN A 216 -31.14 -31.48 -27.82
CA ASN A 216 -32.48 -32.04 -27.66
C ASN A 216 -33.33 -31.90 -28.93
N ASN A 217 -33.25 -30.75 -29.60
CA ASN A 217 -33.92 -30.54 -30.89
C ASN A 217 -33.34 -31.49 -31.96
N LYS A 218 -32.01 -31.58 -32.08
CA LYS A 218 -31.36 -32.54 -32.98
C LYS A 218 -31.80 -33.98 -32.69
N PHE A 219 -31.86 -34.39 -31.44
CA PHE A 219 -32.35 -35.72 -31.06
C PHE A 219 -33.80 -35.94 -31.47
N THR A 220 -34.67 -34.95 -31.27
CA THR A 220 -36.08 -35.00 -31.67
C THR A 220 -36.23 -35.16 -33.18
N ILE A 221 -35.47 -34.40 -33.98
CA ILE A 221 -35.47 -34.52 -35.45
C ILE A 221 -34.99 -35.91 -35.86
N ARG A 222 -33.85 -36.38 -35.32
CA ARG A 222 -33.30 -37.71 -35.63
C ARG A 222 -34.25 -38.84 -35.24
N LEU A 223 -34.98 -38.69 -34.14
CA LEU A 223 -36.00 -39.66 -33.73
C LEU A 223 -37.18 -39.67 -34.72
N GLY A 224 -37.55 -38.50 -35.24
CA GLY A 224 -38.51 -38.36 -36.34
C GLY A 224 -38.05 -39.08 -37.60
N ASP A 225 -36.80 -38.83 -38.04
CA ASP A 225 -36.19 -39.50 -39.19
C ASP A 225 -36.23 -41.03 -39.03
N ILE A 226 -35.77 -41.57 -37.90
CA ILE A 226 -35.80 -43.01 -37.61
C ILE A 226 -37.22 -43.57 -37.63
N ARG A 227 -38.22 -42.85 -37.10
CA ARG A 227 -39.61 -43.28 -37.16
C ARG A 227 -40.11 -43.34 -38.60
N THR A 228 -39.78 -42.34 -39.43
CA THR A 228 -40.15 -42.35 -40.85
C THR A 228 -39.44 -43.46 -41.63
N GLU A 229 -38.16 -43.72 -41.35
CA GLU A 229 -37.42 -44.85 -41.92
C GLU A 229 -38.05 -46.18 -41.50
N LEU A 230 -38.46 -46.34 -40.24
CA LEU A 230 -39.17 -47.53 -39.76
C LEU A 230 -40.50 -47.74 -40.48
N GLU A 231 -41.28 -46.67 -40.69
CA GLU A 231 -42.52 -46.72 -41.46
C GLU A 231 -42.26 -47.10 -42.92
N ALA A 232 -41.21 -46.56 -43.54
CA ALA A 232 -40.80 -46.91 -44.89
C ALA A 232 -40.41 -48.39 -45.00
N VAL A 233 -39.60 -48.91 -44.06
CA VAL A 233 -39.22 -50.33 -43.99
C VAL A 233 -40.46 -51.21 -43.75
N ARG A 234 -41.37 -50.80 -42.87
CA ARG A 234 -42.61 -51.54 -42.61
C ARG A 234 -43.47 -51.61 -43.88
N TRP A 235 -43.62 -50.49 -44.58
CA TRP A 235 -44.34 -50.42 -45.85
C TRP A 235 -43.70 -51.35 -46.88
N GLU A 236 -42.38 -51.25 -47.07
CA GLU A 236 -41.65 -52.08 -48.02
C GLU A 236 -41.76 -53.58 -47.69
N THR A 237 -41.69 -53.95 -46.41
CA THR A 237 -41.84 -55.32 -45.94
C THR A 237 -43.23 -55.87 -46.22
N ILE A 238 -44.29 -55.09 -46.00
CA ILE A 238 -45.67 -55.49 -46.31
C ILE A 238 -45.82 -55.76 -47.81
N TRP A 239 -45.33 -54.87 -48.68
CA TRP A 239 -45.42 -55.04 -50.13
C TRP A 239 -44.60 -56.21 -50.64
N LYS A 240 -43.37 -56.40 -50.14
CA LYS A 240 -42.55 -57.58 -50.48
C LYS A 240 -43.23 -58.87 -50.03
N GLY A 241 -43.81 -58.90 -48.83
CA GLY A 241 -44.58 -60.05 -48.32
C GLY A 241 -45.81 -60.36 -49.18
N LEU A 242 -46.61 -59.34 -49.50
CA LEU A 242 -47.79 -59.48 -50.35
C LEU A 242 -47.42 -59.95 -51.77
N ALA A 243 -46.37 -59.38 -52.36
CA ALA A 243 -45.85 -59.81 -53.66
C ALA A 243 -45.38 -61.27 -53.64
N GLY A 244 -44.72 -61.70 -52.56
CA GLY A 244 -44.32 -63.09 -52.36
C GLY A 244 -45.51 -64.05 -52.31
N ILE A 245 -46.57 -63.70 -51.57
CA ILE A 245 -47.82 -64.49 -51.51
C ILE A 245 -48.50 -64.55 -52.88
N ALA A 246 -48.60 -63.43 -53.59
CA ALA A 246 -49.18 -63.38 -54.93
C ALA A 246 -48.39 -64.23 -55.93
N ALA A 247 -47.06 -64.14 -55.93
CA ALA A 247 -46.19 -64.95 -56.77
C ALA A 247 -46.33 -66.45 -56.47
N ALA A 248 -46.38 -66.82 -55.19
CA ALA A 248 -46.63 -68.21 -54.78
C ALA A 248 -48.00 -68.71 -55.25
N GLY A 249 -49.05 -67.90 -55.13
CA GLY A 249 -50.39 -68.22 -55.63
C GLY A 249 -50.39 -68.47 -57.15
N ILE A 250 -49.79 -67.58 -57.94
CA ILE A 250 -49.66 -67.73 -59.39
C ILE A 250 -48.86 -68.99 -59.74
N ALA A 251 -47.77 -69.26 -59.03
CA ALA A 251 -46.97 -70.47 -59.24
C ALA A 251 -47.79 -71.74 -58.98
N ILE A 252 -48.58 -71.78 -57.90
CA ILE A 252 -49.45 -72.92 -57.57
C ILE A 252 -50.55 -73.09 -58.63
N THR A 253 -51.24 -72.01 -59.02
CA THR A 253 -52.31 -72.06 -60.03
C THR A 253 -51.77 -72.48 -61.39
N SER A 254 -50.62 -71.93 -61.82
CA SER A 254 -49.99 -72.28 -63.09
C SER A 254 -49.51 -73.72 -63.11
N LEU A 255 -48.94 -74.23 -62.01
CA LEU A 255 -48.56 -75.64 -61.89
C LEU A 255 -49.81 -76.55 -61.92
N GLY A 256 -50.88 -76.18 -61.21
CA GLY A 256 -52.16 -76.89 -61.27
C GLY A 256 -52.77 -76.91 -62.68
N TYR A 257 -52.69 -75.79 -63.41
CA TYR A 257 -53.13 -75.70 -64.80
C TYR A 257 -52.27 -76.56 -65.75
N LEU A 258 -50.95 -76.56 -65.56
CA LEU A 258 -50.05 -77.40 -66.34
C LEU A 258 -50.31 -78.89 -66.08
N LEU A 259 -50.54 -79.28 -64.82
CA LEU A 259 -50.86 -80.65 -64.44
C LEU A 259 -52.22 -81.10 -64.99
N THR A 260 -53.24 -80.25 -64.95
CA THR A 260 -54.57 -80.55 -65.54
C THR A 260 -54.52 -80.60 -67.07
N LYS A 261 -53.75 -79.72 -67.72
CA LYS A 261 -53.54 -79.79 -69.17
C LYS A 261 -52.72 -81.01 -69.59
N TYR A 262 -51.73 -81.41 -68.79
CA TYR A 262 -50.95 -82.61 -69.01
C TYR A 262 -51.80 -83.87 -68.82
N SER A 263 -52.65 -83.93 -67.79
CA SER A 263 -53.57 -85.05 -67.56
C SER A 263 -54.66 -85.13 -68.63
N ALA A 264 -55.18 -84.00 -69.13
CA ALA A 264 -56.11 -83.95 -70.26
C ALA A 264 -55.50 -84.52 -71.55
N ARG A 265 -54.25 -84.13 -71.89
CA ARG A 265 -53.52 -84.70 -73.03
C ARG A 265 -53.27 -86.21 -72.87
N LYS A 266 -52.94 -86.66 -71.66
CA LYS A 266 -52.77 -88.09 -71.38
C LYS A 266 -54.10 -88.87 -71.48
N ALA A 267 -55.21 -88.26 -71.08
CA ALA A 267 -56.55 -88.84 -71.22
C ALA A 267 -56.98 -88.96 -72.69
N GLU A 268 -56.65 -87.97 -73.54
CA GLU A 268 -56.89 -88.05 -74.98
C GLU A 268 -56.08 -89.16 -75.65
N MET A 269 -54.79 -89.29 -75.31
CA MET A 269 -53.96 -90.40 -75.80
C MET A 269 -54.51 -91.77 -75.40
N LEU A 270 -54.96 -91.92 -74.15
CA LEU A 270 -55.60 -93.15 -73.68
C LEU A 270 -56.95 -93.41 -74.36
N ARG A 271 -57.73 -92.36 -74.68
CA ARG A 271 -58.98 -92.49 -75.45
C ARG A 271 -58.69 -92.94 -76.88
N LEU A 272 -57.69 -92.35 -77.53
CA LEU A 272 -57.20 -92.76 -78.85
C LEU A 272 -56.72 -94.22 -78.86
N GLU A 273 -56.00 -94.66 -77.82
CA GLU A 273 -55.56 -96.04 -77.71
C GLU A 273 -56.72 -97.02 -77.46
N LYS A 274 -57.73 -96.63 -76.67
CA LYS A 274 -58.98 -97.39 -76.52
C LYS A 274 -59.76 -97.48 -77.83
N ASP A 275 -59.80 -96.40 -78.62
CA ASP A 275 -60.45 -96.40 -79.93
C ASP A 275 -59.69 -97.27 -80.94
N LYS A 276 -58.35 -97.28 -80.90
CA LYS A 276 -57.53 -98.21 -81.68
C LYS A 276 -57.77 -99.67 -81.28
N ARG A 277 -57.80 -99.97 -79.99
CA ARG A 277 -58.15 -101.32 -79.50
C ARG A 277 -59.56 -101.75 -79.88
N LYS A 278 -60.53 -100.84 -79.88
CA LYS A 278 -61.89 -101.13 -80.40
C LYS A 278 -61.92 -101.38 -81.91
N LYS A 279 -61.07 -100.68 -82.68
CA LYS A 279 -60.92 -100.94 -84.12
C LYS A 279 -60.25 -102.29 -84.39
N GLN A 280 -59.18 -102.63 -83.64
CA GLN A 280 -58.55 -103.95 -83.69
C GLN A 280 -59.52 -105.06 -83.28
N LEU A 281 -60.34 -104.89 -82.23
CA LEU A 281 -61.38 -105.87 -81.88
C LEU A 281 -62.46 -106.01 -82.96
N ARG A 282 -62.75 -104.96 -83.75
CA ARG A 282 -63.66 -105.06 -84.91
C ARG A 282 -62.99 -105.80 -86.07
N GLU A 283 -61.69 -105.61 -86.28
CA GLU A 283 -60.89 -106.35 -87.28
C GLU A 283 -60.74 -107.82 -86.89
N ASP A 284 -60.47 -108.13 -85.61
CA ASP A 284 -60.43 -109.49 -85.06
C ASP A 284 -61.81 -110.16 -85.09
N ALA A 285 -62.92 -109.41 -84.93
CA ALA A 285 -64.28 -109.93 -85.13
C ALA A 285 -64.58 -110.21 -86.62
N HIS A 286 -64.00 -109.45 -87.55
CA HIS A 286 -64.04 -109.76 -88.98
C HIS A 286 -63.16 -110.97 -89.34
N GLN A 287 -62.07 -111.21 -88.61
CA GLN A 287 -61.14 -112.31 -88.84
C GLN A 287 -61.56 -113.62 -88.15
N ALA A 288 -62.28 -113.55 -87.02
CA ALA A 288 -62.92 -114.70 -86.36
C ALA A 288 -64.21 -115.18 -87.06
N GLY A 289 -64.77 -114.40 -87.99
CA GLY A 289 -65.87 -114.81 -88.87
C GLY A 289 -65.42 -115.50 -90.17
N ALA A 290 -64.12 -115.57 -90.45
CA ALA A 290 -63.56 -116.07 -91.72
C ALA A 290 -62.78 -117.40 -91.57
N VAL A 291 -62.73 -117.99 -90.38
CA VAL A 291 -61.96 -119.22 -90.09
C VAL A 291 -62.86 -120.43 -89.81
N ASP A 292 -64.19 -120.29 -89.95
CA ASP A 292 -65.14 -121.41 -89.89
C ASP A 292 -65.73 -121.71 -91.29
N MET A 293 -64.85 -122.14 -92.18
CA MET A 293 -65.09 -122.96 -93.38
C MET A 293 -63.77 -123.04 -94.15
N GLU A 294 -62.94 -124.06 -93.89
CA GLU A 294 -62.80 -125.20 -94.83
C GLU A 294 -61.71 -126.21 -94.34
N VAL A 295 -62.17 -127.31 -93.70
CA VAL A 295 -61.83 -128.76 -93.90
C VAL A 295 -60.38 -129.19 -93.53
N ILE A 296 -60.07 -130.24 -92.74
CA ILE A 296 -60.31 -131.72 -92.82
C ILE A 296 -59.86 -132.29 -91.43
N TYR A 297 -60.51 -133.21 -90.70
CA TYR A 297 -61.21 -134.48 -91.01
C TYR A 297 -62.53 -134.63 -90.25
#